data_AF-A0A940U246-F1
#
_entry.id   AF-A0A940U246-F1
#
_cell.length_a   1.000
_cell.length_b   1.000
_cell.length_c   1.000
_cell.angle_alpha   90.00
_cell.angle_beta   90.00
_cell.angle_gamma   90.00
#
_symmetry.space_group_name_H-M   'P 1'
#
loop_
_entity.id
_entity.type
_entity.pdbx_description
1 polymer ?
#
loop_
_entity_poly.entity_id
_entity_poly.type
_entity_poly.pdbx_seq_one_letter_code
_entity_poly.pdbx_strand_id
1 'polypeptide(L)' 'DLRGFWNIGYREVKKELKARYPKHPWPDDPWNAIPTRKTKPRLS' A
#
# COMPACT_ATOMS: atom_id res chain seq x y z
N ASP A 1 -7.98 -6.36 16.14
CA ASP A 1 -6.57 -6.73 15.97
C ASP A 1 -6.08 -6.21 14.62
N LEU A 2 -4.89 -5.61 14.57
CA LEU A 2 -4.34 -5.02 13.34
C LEU A 2 -3.82 -6.11 12.39
N ARG A 3 -3.43 -7.28 12.91
CA ARG A 3 -2.91 -8.39 12.12
C ARG A 3 -3.96 -8.95 11.16
N GLY A 4 -5.19 -9.14 11.64
CA GLY A 4 -6.32 -9.55 10.79
C GLY A 4 -6.63 -8.53 9.69
N PHE A 5 -6.56 -7.24 9.99
CA PHE A 5 -6.73 -6.17 9.00
C PHE A 5 -5.67 -6.22 7.91
N TRP A 6 -4.39 -6.33 8.27
CA TRP A 6 -3.30 -6.38 7.28
C TRP A 6 -3.28 -7.66 6.45
N ASN A 7 -3.71 -8.80 7.00
CA ASN A 7 -3.76 -10.07 6.27
C ASN A 7 -4.93 -10.14 5.27
N ILE A 8 -6.10 -9.60 5.63
CA ILE A 8 -7.33 -9.77 4.84
C ILE A 8 -7.80 -8.43 4.28
N GLY A 9 -8.06 -7.46 5.15
CA GLY A 9 -8.63 -6.16 4.77
C GLY A 9 -7.72 -5.31 3.86
N TYR A 10 -6.40 -5.39 4.01
CA TYR A 10 -5.46 -4.62 3.20
C TYR A 10 -5.59 -4.92 1.70
N ARG A 11 -5.90 -6.16 1.31
CA ARG A 11 -6.03 -6.55 -0.11
C ARG A 11 -7.23 -5.88 -0.78
N GLU A 12 -8.36 -5.82 -0.09
CA GLU A 12 -9.56 -5.12 -0.58
C GLU A 12 -9.31 -3.61 -0.66
N VAL A 13 -8.74 -3.02 0.40
CA VAL A 13 -8.40 -1.60 0.46
C VAL A 13 -7.39 -1.22 -0.64
N LYS A 14 -6.36 -2.04 -0.86
CA LYS A 14 -5.37 -1.84 -1.93
C LYS A 14 -6.04 -1.79 -3.29
N LYS A 15 -7.03 -2.65 -3.58
CA LYS A 15 -7.73 -2.68 -4.87
C LYS A 15 -8.52 -1.39 -5.11
N GLU A 16 -9.27 -0.93 -4.10
CA GLU A 16 -10.07 0.29 -4.20
C GLU A 16 -9.20 1.55 -4.27
N LEU A 17 -8.21 1.65 -3.38
CA LEU A 17 -7.31 2.80 -3.35
C LEU A 17 -6.34 2.84 -4.53
N LYS A 18 -5.97 1.71 -5.13
CA LYS A 18 -5.19 1.69 -6.38
C LYS A 18 -5.95 2.29 -7.55
N ALA A 19 -7.27 2.09 -7.62
CA ALA A 19 -8.11 2.72 -8.63
C ALA A 19 -8.22 4.24 -8.42
N ARG A 20 -8.37 4.68 -7.15
CA ARG A 20 -8.47 6.11 -6.80
C ARG A 20 -7.13 6.84 -6.86
N TYR A 21 -6.04 6.17 -6.52
CA TYR A 21 -4.68 6.70 -6.42
C TYR A 21 -3.68 5.83 -7.20
N PRO A 22 -3.73 5.85 -8.54
CA PRO A 22 -2.84 5.06 -9.39
C PRO A 22 -1.37 5.48 -9.29
N LYS A 23 -1.10 6.70 -8.80
CA LYS A 23 0.27 7.22 -8.59
C LYS A 23 0.89 6.79 -7.26
N HIS A 24 0.13 6.19 -6.35
CA HIS A 24 0.64 5.75 -5.06
C HIS A 24 1.29 4.35 -5.18
N PRO A 25 2.50 4.15 -4.63
CA PRO A 25 3.11 2.83 -4.58
C PRO A 25 2.38 1.97 -3.54
N TRP A 26 1.56 1.03 -3.99
CA TRP A 26 0.88 0.07 -3.11
C TRP A 26 1.74 -1.18 -2.94
N PRO A 27 2.48 -1.33 -1.83
CA PRO A 27 3.34 -2.49 -1.61
C PRO A 27 2.51 -3.78 -1.57
N ASP A 28 3.11 -4.90 -1.95
CA ASP A 28 2.49 -6.22 -1.75
C ASP A 28 2.68 -6.71 -0.31
N ASP A 29 3.77 -6.30 0.34
CA ASP A 29 4.05 -6.55 1.75
C ASP A 29 3.82 -5.30 2.61
N PRO A 30 2.63 -5.12 3.20
CA PRO A 30 2.35 -3.97 4.07
C PRO A 30 3.22 -3.96 5.33
N TRP A 31 3.69 -5.11 5.81
CA TRP A 31 4.53 -5.23 7.00
C TRP A 31 5.97 -4.76 6.79
N ASN A 32 6.49 -4.94 5.57
CA ASN A 32 7.85 -4.55 5.20
C ASN A 32 7.89 -3.26 4.36
N ALA A 33 6.72 -2.63 4.16
CA ALA A 33 6.59 -1.39 3.43
C ALA A 33 7.42 -0.30 4.09
N ILE A 34 8.45 0.19 3.40
CA ILE A 34 9.27 1.30 3.87
C ILE A 34 8.39 2.57 3.81
N PRO A 35 8.10 3.22 4.96
CA PRO A 35 7.33 4.45 4.95
C PRO A 35 8.13 5.52 4.24
N THR A 36 7.65 5.94 3.07
CA THR A 36 8.26 7.04 2.31
C THR A 36 7.35 8.26 2.39
N ARG A 37 7.94 9.41 2.71
CA ARG A 37 7.24 10.70 2.66
C ARG A 37 7.05 11.20 1.22
N LYS A 38 7.57 10.48 0.22
CA LYS A 38 7.53 10.86 -1.18
C LYS A 38 6.43 10.07 -1.90
N THR A 39 5.51 10.80 -2.51
CA THR A 39 4.44 10.25 -3.36
C THR A 39 4.93 9.72 -4.71
N LYS A 40 6.21 9.92 -5.06
CA LYS A 40 6.84 9.38 -6.27
C LYS A 40 8.10 8.60 -5.89
N PRO A 41 8.20 7.28 -6.21
CA PRO A 41 9.47 6.58 -6.14
C PRO A 41 10.39 7.20 -7.19
N ARG A 42 11.61 7.58 -6.77
CA ARG A 42 12.66 7.96 -7.72
C ARG A 42 13.17 6.66 -8.33
N LEU A 43 12.55 6.22 -9.42
CA LEU A 43 13.15 5.24 -10.33
C LEU A 43 14.38 5.95 -10.91
N SER A 44 15.54 5.62 -10.36
CA SER A 44 16.83 6.05 -10.89
C SER A 44 17.29 5.05 -11.92
#